data_AF-A0A6J4I2N9-F1
#
_entry.id   AF-A0A6J4I2N9-F1
#
_cell.length_a   1.000
_cell.length_b   1.000
_cell.length_c   1.000
_cell.angle_alpha   90.00
_cell.angle_beta   90.00
_cell.angle_gamma   90.00
#
_symmetry.space_group_name_H-M   'P 1'
#
loop_
_entity.id
_entity.type
_entity.pdbx_description
1 polymer ?
#
loop_
_entity_poly.entity_id
_entity_poly.type
_entity_poly.pdbx_seq_one_letter_code
_entity_poly.pdbx_strand_id
1 'polypeptide(L)' 'MKPGDRWCVVAVRWLQAYQAGAATGVVLAATNARALDVVPIEALRQHAVDVPDDISDLE' A
#
# COMPACT_ATOMS: atom_id res chain seq x y z
N MET A 1 11.07 5.60 -12.62
CA MET A 1 10.03 6.09 -11.69
C MET A 1 10.41 7.46 -11.18
N LYS A 2 9.42 8.31 -11.02
CA LYS A 2 9.49 9.62 -10.36
C LYS A 2 8.59 9.59 -9.12
N PRO A 3 8.80 10.47 -8.13
CA PRO A 3 7.87 10.62 -7.01
C PRO A 3 6.44 10.80 -7.51
N GLY A 4 5.50 10.03 -6.95
CA GLY A 4 4.08 10.04 -7.36
C GLY A 4 3.68 8.95 -8.36
N ASP A 5 4.63 8.30 -9.04
CA ASP A 5 4.32 7.18 -9.92
C ASP A 5 3.79 5.98 -9.11
N ARG A 6 2.67 5.39 -9.57
CA ARG A 6 2.17 4.11 -9.06
C ARG A 6 2.94 2.97 -9.74
N TRP A 7 3.46 2.02 -8.95
CA TRP A 7 4.13 0.84 -9.50
C TRP A 7 4.00 -0.38 -8.58
N CYS A 8 4.08 -1.57 -9.17
CA CYS A 8 4.06 -2.82 -8.43
C CYS A 8 5.45 -3.15 -7.86
N VAL A 9 5.55 -3.20 -6.54
CA VAL A 9 6.76 -3.61 -5.80
C VAL A 9 6.72 -5.10 -5.43
N VAL A 10 7.89 -5.66 -5.14
CA VAL A 10 7.98 -6.96 -4.46
C VAL A 10 7.55 -6.80 -2.99
N ALA A 11 6.59 -7.61 -2.53
CA ALA A 11 6.03 -7.51 -1.18
C ALA A 11 7.09 -7.50 -0.07
N VAL A 12 8.11 -8.37 -0.17
CA VAL A 12 9.24 -8.42 0.79
C VAL A 12 10.01 -7.09 0.82
N ARG A 13 10.20 -6.43 -0.33
CA ARG A 13 10.90 -5.14 -0.40
C ARG A 13 10.08 -4.03 0.24
N TRP A 14 8.76 -4.06 0.06
CA TRP A 14 7.86 -3.12 0.74
C TRP A 14 7.89 -3.33 2.26
N LEU A 15 7.86 -4.58 2.74
CA LEU A 15 7.95 -4.90 4.17
C LEU A 15 9.26 -4.39 4.80
N GLN A 16 10.39 -4.55 4.11
CA GLN A 16 11.67 -4.01 4.56
C GLN A 16 11.60 -2.48 4.74
N ALA A 17 10.98 -1.78 3.79
CA ALA A 17 10.79 -0.33 3.89
C ALA A 17 9.86 0.05 5.06
N TYR A 18 8.78 -0.70 5.28
CA TYR A 18 7.88 -0.52 6.43
C TYR A 18 8.63 -0.67 7.76
N GLN A 19 9.42 -1.74 7.92
CA GLN A 19 10.23 -1.98 9.12
C GLN A 19 11.30 -0.90 9.35
N ALA A 20 11.79 -0.28 8.28
CA ALA A 20 12.73 0.83 8.33
C ALA A 20 12.05 2.21 8.56
N GLY A 21 10.72 2.26 8.71
CA GLY A 21 9.97 3.51 8.86
C GLY A 21 9.90 4.36 7.58
N ALA A 22 10.11 3.75 6.42
CA ALA A 22 10.19 4.40 5.11
C ALA A 22 9.23 3.78 4.07
N ALA A 23 8.13 3.15 4.51
CA ALA A 23 7.13 2.60 3.61
C ALA A 23 6.46 3.70 2.77
N THR A 24 6.21 3.38 1.51
CA THR A 24 5.42 4.23 0.60
C THR A 24 3.94 3.91 0.71
N GLY A 25 3.09 4.84 0.28
CA GLY A 25 1.65 4.61 0.17
C GLY A 25 1.32 3.37 -0.68
N VAL A 26 0.23 2.71 -0.32
CA VAL A 26 -0.29 1.48 -0.94
C VAL A 26 -1.67 1.75 -1.50
N VAL A 27 -1.92 1.31 -2.72
CA VAL A 27 -3.26 1.29 -3.31
C VAL A 27 -3.79 -0.14 -3.10
N LEU A 28 -4.61 -0.36 -2.08
CA LEU A 28 -5.12 -1.69 -1.71
C LEU A 28 -5.93 -2.30 -2.86
N ALA A 29 -6.73 -1.49 -3.57
CA ALA A 29 -7.50 -1.95 -4.72
C ALA A 29 -6.60 -2.48 -5.86
N ALA A 30 -5.33 -2.07 -5.92
CA ALA A 30 -4.33 -2.50 -6.89
C ALA A 30 -3.28 -3.46 -6.30
N THR A 31 -3.46 -3.96 -5.07
CA THR A 31 -2.52 -4.85 -4.40
C THR A 31 -2.99 -6.30 -4.49
N ASN A 32 -2.12 -7.19 -4.93
CA ASN A 32 -2.45 -8.62 -5.02
C ASN A 32 -2.67 -9.21 -3.62
N ALA A 33 -3.73 -10.00 -3.42
CA ALA A 33 -4.05 -10.64 -2.15
C ALA A 33 -2.92 -11.51 -1.57
N ARG A 34 -2.06 -12.11 -2.42
CA ARG A 34 -0.88 -12.87 -1.98
C ARG A 34 0.19 -12.03 -1.29
N ALA A 35 0.10 -10.70 -1.35
CA ALA A 35 0.94 -9.83 -0.52
C ALA A 35 0.74 -10.12 0.97
N LEU A 36 -0.44 -10.62 1.37
CA LEU A 36 -0.76 -11.00 2.74
C LEU A 36 0.02 -12.23 3.24
N ASP A 37 0.60 -13.02 2.35
CA ASP A 37 1.52 -14.11 2.72
C ASP A 37 2.83 -13.56 3.34
N VAL A 38 3.12 -12.27 3.13
CA VAL A 38 4.37 -11.61 3.52
C VAL A 38 4.13 -10.39 4.42
N VAL A 39 3.09 -9.61 4.14
CA VAL A 39 2.83 -8.31 4.78
C VAL A 39 1.49 -8.37 5.53
N PRO A 40 1.43 -8.02 6.83
CA PRO A 40 0.18 -7.94 7.56
C PRO A 40 -0.81 -6.93 6.94
N ILE A 41 -2.10 -7.25 6.93
CA ILE A 41 -3.13 -6.36 6.36
C ILE A 41 -3.19 -5.01 7.09
N GLU A 42 -2.88 -4.98 8.38
CA GLU A 42 -2.82 -3.77 9.20
C GLU A 42 -1.74 -2.81 8.69
N ALA A 43 -0.56 -3.33 8.32
CA ALA A 43 0.53 -2.52 7.79
C ALA A 43 0.16 -1.90 6.43
N LEU A 44 -0.51 -2.68 5.57
CA LEU A 44 -1.01 -2.20 4.28
C LEU A 44 -2.10 -1.13 4.46
N ARG A 45 -3.06 -1.36 5.37
CA ARG A 45 -4.14 -0.40 5.69
C ARG A 45 -3.63 0.90 6.28
N GLN A 46 -2.63 0.84 7.16
CA GLN A 46 -1.99 2.03 7.74
C GLN A 46 -1.39 2.95 6.66
N HIS A 47 -0.98 2.39 5.51
CA HIS A 47 -0.36 3.12 4.41
C HIS A 47 -1.29 3.24 3.19
N ALA A 48 -2.58 2.93 3.33
CA ALA A 48 -3.51 2.98 2.22
C ALA A 48 -3.72 4.41 1.71
N VAL A 49 -3.69 4.59 0.39
CA VAL A 49 -3.95 5.87 -0.32
C VAL A 49 -5.02 5.70 -1.40
N ASP A 50 -5.89 4.69 -1.25
CA ASP A 50 -7.02 4.47 -2.13
C ASP A 50 -7.97 5.68 -2.11
N VAL A 51 -8.60 5.93 -3.25
CA VAL A 51 -9.75 6.82 -3.32
C VAL A 51 -10.94 6.03 -2.76
N PRO A 52 -11.76 6.60 -1.88
CA PRO A 52 -12.93 5.91 -1.38
C PRO A 52 -13.87 5.49 -2.52
N ASP A 53 -14.53 4.34 -2.33
CA ASP A 53 -15.44 3.78 -3.32
C ASP A 53 -16.71 4.64 -3.50
N ASP A 54 -17.07 5.43 -2.48
CA ASP A 54 -18.14 6.42 -2.51
C ASP A 54 -17.56 7.84 -2.29
N ILE A 55 -17.98 8.77 -3.14
CA ILE A 55 -17.62 10.20 -3.04
C ILE A 55 -18.15 10.81 -1.75
N SER A 56 -19.22 10.23 -1.18
CA SER A 56 -19.81 10.65 0.10
C SER A 56 -18.86 10.44 1.29
N ASP A 57 -17.83 9.61 1.16
CA ASP A 57 -16.82 9.38 2.20
C ASP A 57 -15.69 10.45 2.22
N LEU A 58 -15.78 11.47 1.36
CA LEU A 58 -14.80 12.56 1.25
C LEU A 58 -15.14 13.80 2.11
N GLU A 59 -16.13 13.73 3.00
CA GLU A 59 -16.52 14.85 3.89
C GLU A 59 -15.44 15.26 4.90
#